data_AF-U2GBQ8-F1
#
_entry.id   AF-U2GBQ8-F1
#
_cell.length_a   1.000
_cell.length_b   1.000
_cell.length_c   1.000
_cell.angle_alpha   90.00
_cell.angle_beta   90.00
_cell.angle_gamma   90.00
#
_symmetry.space_group_name_H-M   'P 1'
#
loop_
_entity.id
_entity.type
_entity.pdbx_description
1 polymer ?
#
loop_
_entity_poly.entity_id
_entity_poly.type
_entity_poly.pdbx_seq_one_letter_code
_entity_poly.pdbx_strand_id
1 'polypeptide(L)' 'MSFHMKELTYANLVTVEQRGRFMIYSANYAAMNDLLGFLTENCCGGNPCTPIGAGGCKPSKENAS' A
#
# COMPACT_ATOMS: atom_id res chain seq x y z
N MET A 1 14.82 -2.24 -11.78
CA MET A 1 13.51 -2.15 -11.07
C MET A 1 13.73 -1.76 -9.61
N SER A 2 14.25 -0.55 -9.37
CA SER A 2 14.57 -0.07 -8.00
C SER A 2 14.26 1.41 -7.80
N PHE A 3 13.96 2.17 -8.87
CA PHE A 3 13.72 3.60 -8.75
C PHE A 3 12.38 3.90 -8.08
N HIS A 4 11.31 3.18 -8.44
CA HIS A 4 10.02 3.31 -7.76
C HIS A 4 10.11 3.01 -6.27
N MET A 5 10.86 1.98 -5.88
CA MET A 5 11.03 1.64 -4.46
C MET A 5 11.86 2.69 -3.71
N LYS A 6 12.84 3.30 -4.37
CA LYS A 6 13.60 4.43 -3.80
C LYS A 6 12.69 5.64 -3.54
N GLU A 7 11.80 5.95 -4.48
CA GLU A 7 10.84 7.04 -4.33
C GLU A 7 9.84 6.76 -3.19
N LEU A 8 9.30 5.53 -3.13
CA LEU A 8 8.40 5.12 -2.04
C LEU A 8 9.08 5.11 -0.67
N THR A 9 10.38 4.80 -0.62
CA THR A 9 11.18 4.89 0.60
C THR A 9 11.40 6.35 1.00
N TYR A 10 11.69 7.22 0.03
CA TYR A 10 11.82 8.67 0.25
C TYR A 10 10.51 9.30 0.77
N ALA A 11 9.38 8.88 0.21
CA ALA A 11 8.04 9.28 0.67
C ALA A 11 7.60 8.60 1.99
N ASN A 12 8.46 7.79 2.61
CA ASN A 12 8.20 7.05 3.85
C ASN A 12 7.00 6.07 3.79
N LEU A 13 6.59 5.66 2.59
CA LEU A 13 5.51 4.71 2.35
C LEU A 13 5.97 3.25 2.42
N VAL A 14 7.28 3.02 2.30
CA VAL A 14 7.90 1.69 2.36
C VAL A 14 9.15 1.78 3.21
N THR A 15 9.37 0.78 4.06
CA THR A 15 10.61 0.58 4.82
C THR A 15 11.49 -0.42 4.10
N VAL A 16 12.80 -0.29 4.28
CA VAL A 16 13.79 -1.20 3.70
C VAL A 16 14.70 -1.75 4.79
N GLU A 17 14.88 -3.06 4.80
CA GLU A 17 15.80 -3.75 5.68
C GLU A 17 16.78 -4.58 4.86
N GLN A 18 18.08 -4.39 5.07
CA GLN A 18 19.10 -5.19 4.40
C GLN A 18 19.33 -6.51 5.15
N ARG A 19 19.06 -7.63 4.48
CA ARG A 19 19.30 -9.00 4.97
C ARG A 19 20.37 -9.64 4.10
N GLY A 20 21.64 -9.36 4.42
CA GLY A 20 22.80 -9.82 3.67
C GLY A 20 22.85 -9.21 2.26
N ARG A 21 22.65 -10.04 1.23
CA ARG A 21 22.62 -9.60 -0.17
C ARG A 21 21.24 -9.14 -0.64
N PHE A 22 20.22 -9.27 0.20
CA PHE A 22 18.85 -8.92 -0.14
C PHE A 22 18.43 -7.62 0.54
N MET A 23 17.61 -6.85 -0.16
CA MET A 23 16.85 -5.73 0.42
C MET A 23 15.39 -6.16 0.54
N ILE A 24 14.90 -6.26 1.78
CA ILE A 24 13.52 -6.57 2.08
C ILE A 24 12.75 -5.27 2.19
N TYR A 25 11.80 -5.06 1.29
CA TYR A 25 10.91 -3.90 1.30
C TYR A 25 9.59 -4.28 1.96
N SER A 26 9.11 -3.45 2.88
CA SER A 26 7.85 -3.65 3.59
C SER A 26 7.02 -2.38 3.57
N ALA A 27 5.70 -2.51 3.40
CA ALA A 27 4.82 -1.34 3.39
C ALA A 27 4.76 -0.71 4.79
N ASN A 28 4.87 0.62 4.84
CA ASN A 28 4.55 1.39 6.04
C ASN A 28 3.05 1.68 6.06
N TYR A 29 2.28 0.75 6.61
CA TYR A 29 0.81 0.85 6.62
C TYR A 29 0.28 2.06 7.37
N ALA A 30 0.99 2.54 8.40
CA ALA A 30 0.57 3.74 9.12
C ALA A 30 0.58 4.96 8.16
N ALA A 31 1.72 5.23 7.53
CA ALA A 31 1.84 6.35 6.58
C ALA A 31 0.92 6.20 5.36
N MET A 32 0.75 4.98 4.84
CA MET A 32 -0.18 4.73 3.73
C MET A 32 -1.63 4.98 4.13
N ASN A 33 -2.06 4.55 5.32
CA ASN A 33 -3.42 4.77 5.78
C ASN A 33 -3.70 6.24 6.07
N ASP A 34 -2.72 6.99 6.59
CA ASP A 34 -2.84 8.44 6.77
C ASP A 34 -3.01 9.15 5.43
N LEU A 35 -2.21 8.78 4.42
CA LEU A 35 -2.35 9.30 3.06
C LEU A 35 -3.72 8.97 2.46
N LEU A 36 -4.18 7.73 2.59
CA LEU A 36 -5.50 7.33 2.13
C LEU A 36 -6.59 8.11 2.87
N GLY A 37 -6.48 8.25 4.19
CA GLY A 37 -7.37 9.04 5.02
C GLY A 37 -7.50 10.46 4.49
N PHE A 38 -6.37 11.16 4.31
CA PHE A 38 -6.32 12.51 3.74
C PHE A 38 -6.99 12.60 2.36
N LEU A 39 -6.70 11.66 1.45
CA LEU A 39 -7.31 11.65 0.12
C LEU A 39 -8.81 11.36 0.17
N THR A 40 -9.25 10.57 1.15
CA THR A 40 -10.66 10.19 1.32
C THR A 40 -11.48 11.18 2.15
N GLU A 41 -10.85 12.05 2.93
CA GLU A 41 -11.51 12.94 3.90
C GLU A 41 -12.60 13.82 3.25
N ASN A 42 -12.33 14.28 2.02
CA ASN A 42 -13.28 15.07 1.23
C ASN A 42 -13.66 14.36 -0.08
N CYS A 43 -13.49 13.05 -0.13
CA CYS A 43 -13.97 12.26 -1.26
C CYS A 43 -15.50 12.44 -1.37
N CYS A 44 -16.00 12.58 -2.60
CA CYS A 44 -17.41 12.87 -2.87
C CYS A 44 -17.96 14.14 -2.18
N GLY A 45 -17.09 15.13 -1.93
CA GLY A 45 -17.48 16.39 -1.28
C GLY A 45 -17.77 16.24 0.21
N GLY A 46 -17.14 15.27 0.88
CA GLY A 46 -17.35 14.98 2.31
C GLY A 46 -18.57 14.11 2.59
N ASN A 47 -19.24 13.60 1.55
CA ASN A 47 -20.32 12.64 1.70
C ASN A 47 -19.75 11.23 1.88
N PRO A 48 -20.30 10.41 2.79
CA PRO A 48 -19.86 9.03 2.96
C PRO A 48 -20.07 8.25 1.66
N CYS A 49 -18.97 7.92 0.97
CA CYS A 49 -18.99 7.10 -0.23
C CYS A 49 -18.52 5.68 0.10
N THR A 50 -19.33 4.69 -0.23
CA THR A 50 -18.91 3.28 -0.17
C THR A 50 -18.01 2.96 -1.37
N PRO A 51 -16.97 2.11 -1.20
CA PRO A 51 -16.18 1.65 -2.34
C PRO A 51 -17.07 1.09 -3.44
N ILE A 52 -16.91 1.57 -4.68
CA ILE A 52 -17.59 1.04 -5.87
C ILE A 52 -16.93 -0.31 -6.20
N GLY A 53 -17.26 -1.34 -5.42
CA GLY A 53 -16.65 -2.65 -5.53
C GLY A 53 -16.39 -3.29 -4.17
N ALA A 54 -17.46 -3.74 -3.50
CA ALA A 54 -17.37 -4.72 -2.42
C ALA A 54 -16.95 -6.13 -2.93
N GLY A 55 -16.30 -6.21 -4.10
CA GLY A 55 -15.68 -7.42 -4.63
C GLY A 55 -14.20 -7.41 -4.26
N GLY A 56 -13.89 -7.69 -2.99
CA GLY A 56 -12.50 -7.82 -2.55
C GLY A 56 -11.71 -8.81 -3.41
N CYS A 57 -10.41 -8.58 -3.55
CA CYS A 57 -9.48 -9.55 -4.13
C CYS A 57 -9.56 -10.85 -3.31
N LYS A 58 -10.28 -11.84 -3.83
CA LYS A 58 -10.17 -13.20 -3.32
C LYS A 58 -8.77 -13.69 -3.67
N PRO A 59 -7.94 -14.12 -2.70
CA PRO A 59 -6.69 -14.78 -3.04
C PRO A 59 -7.05 -16.05 -3.81
N SER A 60 -6.68 -16.11 -5.08
CA SER A 60 -6.72 -17.36 -5.84
C SER A 60 -5.76 -18.31 -5.14
N LYS A 61 -6.29 -19.39 -4.57
CA LYS A 61 -5.44 -20.49 -4.11
C LYS A 61 -4.77 -21.08 -5.34
N GLU A 62 -3.54 -20.66 -5.62
CA GLU A 62 -2.65 -21.45 -6.47
C GLU A 62 -2.25 -22.67 -5.62
N ASN A 63 -2.85 -23.81 -5.96
CA ASN A 63 -2.62 -25.08 -5.29
C ASN A 63 -1.12 -25.42 -5.36
N ALA A 64 -0.47 -25.41 -4.19
CA ALA A 64 0.77 -26.14 -3.97
C ALA A 64 0.41 -27.60 -3.64
N SER A 65 0.96 -28.50 -4.47
CA SER A 65 1.01 -29.97 -4.37
C SER A 65 -0.23 -30.79 -4.74
#